data_AF-A0A6P1BLX3-F1
#
_entry.id   AF-A0A6P1BLX3-F1
#
_cell.length_a   1.000
_cell.length_b   1.000
_cell.length_c   1.000
_cell.angle_alpha   90.00
_cell.angle_beta   90.00
_cell.angle_gamma   90.00
#
_symmetry.space_group_name_H-M   'P 1'
#
loop_
_entity.id
_entity.type
_entity.pdbx_description
1 polymer ?
#
loop_
_entity_poly.entity_id
_entity_poly.type
_entity_poly.pdbx_seq_one_letter_code
_entity_poly.pdbx_strand_id
1 'polypeptide(L)'
;AESVFRWTAEGKSVERRGAGPMDGSIFGRGAGEGFGVHICTGPIHVCGAEPGDVLEVQILDIWPRPSANPAFAGKSFGSNAAAWWGYQYNDLIDPPAKRETITIFETDAQAEWARAVYSYRWTPQTDPFGVRHETIDYPGVPVDHATIAKQPGVLAGVRIPARLHFGFMAVAPRESDIIDSIPPGYFGGNVDNWRATKGTTLYLPVAVPGALFSIGDPHFAQGDGEVNGTALELSLTGQFRFIVHKSGKATRPHVEGLVHPLLETPEAWILHGFSYGNYLRELGRNAQSEIYQRSSVDLALRNAFRATRKFLMECYRLSEDEALALISLGVDFGVTQVVDGNWGVHAIVRKSMLPEAKA
;
A
#
# COMPACT_ATOMS: atom_id res chain seq x y z
N ALA A 1 -14.80 11.79 8.30
CA ALA A 1 -13.40 12.05 8.69
C ALA A 1 -13.33 12.41 10.16
N GLU A 2 -14.12 13.40 10.62
CA GLU A 2 -14.13 13.86 12.02
C GLU A 2 -14.24 12.75 13.06
N SER A 3 -15.11 11.75 12.87
CA SER A 3 -15.24 10.62 13.81
C SER A 3 -13.97 9.79 14.00
N VAL A 4 -13.08 9.74 13.00
CA VAL A 4 -11.81 9.00 13.06
C VAL A 4 -10.68 9.89 13.56
N PHE A 5 -10.65 11.15 13.10
CA PHE A 5 -9.57 12.10 13.38
C PHE A 5 -9.79 12.93 14.65
N ARG A 6 -10.97 12.87 15.29
CA ARG A 6 -11.25 13.62 16.51
C ARG A 6 -10.19 13.28 17.57
N TRP A 7 -9.47 14.32 17.96
CA TRP A 7 -8.44 14.30 18.98
C TRP A 7 -8.43 15.67 19.67
N THR A 8 -8.76 15.69 20.95
CA THR A 8 -8.73 16.88 21.81
C THR A 8 -7.93 16.56 23.07
N ALA A 9 -7.72 17.55 23.94
CA ALA A 9 -7.02 17.34 25.20
C ALA A 9 -7.72 16.32 26.12
N GLU A 10 -9.04 16.14 25.95
CA GLU A 10 -9.86 15.23 26.75
C GLU A 10 -9.89 13.79 26.21
N GLY A 11 -9.46 13.56 24.97
CA GLY A 11 -9.43 12.21 24.41
C GLY A 11 -9.40 12.16 22.88
N LYS A 12 -9.26 10.94 22.36
CA LYS A 12 -9.13 10.67 20.93
C LYS A 12 -10.07 9.52 20.53
N SER A 13 -10.75 9.67 19.39
CA SER A 13 -11.78 8.69 18.98
C SER A 13 -11.20 7.35 18.53
N VAL A 14 -9.99 7.35 17.99
CA VAL A 14 -9.22 6.14 17.64
C VAL A 14 -7.87 6.23 18.33
N GLU A 15 -7.78 5.67 19.53
CA GLU A 15 -6.60 5.77 20.40
C GLU A 15 -5.39 5.08 19.77
N ARG A 16 -5.47 3.76 19.55
CA ARG A 16 -4.40 2.97 18.94
C ARG A 16 -4.16 3.40 17.50
N ARG A 17 -2.91 3.76 17.18
CA ARG A 17 -2.41 3.91 15.81
C ARG A 17 -1.07 3.19 15.70
N GLY A 18 -1.10 1.99 15.13
CA GLY A 18 0.04 1.08 15.03
C GLY A 18 -0.01 -0.13 15.97
N ALA A 19 0.90 -1.05 15.71
CA ALA A 19 1.07 -2.35 16.34
C ALA A 19 1.86 -2.32 17.66
N GLY A 20 2.39 -1.15 18.05
CA GLY A 20 3.15 -0.98 19.29
C GLY A 20 2.30 -1.05 20.58
N PRO A 21 2.94 -0.89 21.75
CA PRO A 21 2.26 -0.80 23.03
C PRO A 21 1.21 0.31 23.11
N MET A 22 0.16 0.12 23.93
CA MET A 22 -0.89 1.13 24.15
C MET A 22 -0.41 2.32 24.98
N ASP A 23 0.58 2.11 25.84
CA ASP A 23 1.07 3.10 26.79
C ASP A 23 2.18 3.99 26.20
N GLY A 24 2.59 3.76 24.95
CA GLY A 24 3.69 4.51 24.33
C GLY A 24 5.02 4.31 25.05
N SER A 25 5.26 3.13 25.64
CA SER A 25 6.42 2.85 26.51
C SER A 25 7.78 2.81 25.81
N ILE A 26 7.85 2.84 24.47
CA ILE A 26 9.08 2.74 23.68
C ILE A 26 9.60 4.14 23.32
N PHE A 27 8.81 4.95 22.61
CA PHE A 27 9.22 6.30 22.18
C PHE A 27 8.38 7.43 22.78
N GLY A 28 7.30 7.13 23.52
CA GLY A 28 6.43 8.16 24.10
C GLY A 28 5.54 8.88 23.09
N ARG A 29 5.34 8.31 21.88
CA ARG A 29 4.56 8.93 20.80
C ARG A 29 3.04 8.82 20.96
N GLY A 30 2.58 7.96 21.86
CA GLY A 30 1.17 7.61 22.05
C GLY A 30 0.84 6.16 21.70
N ALA A 31 -0.41 5.76 21.89
CA ALA A 31 -0.86 4.38 21.75
C ALA A 31 -0.59 3.81 20.34
N GLY A 32 0.06 2.64 20.29
CA GLY A 32 0.48 1.98 19.05
C GLY A 32 1.79 2.48 18.45
N GLU A 33 2.33 3.59 18.96
CA GLU A 33 3.65 4.17 18.62
C GLU A 33 3.87 4.56 17.15
N GLY A 34 2.83 4.48 16.31
CA GLY A 34 2.95 4.70 14.88
C GLY A 34 3.61 3.54 14.13
N PHE A 35 3.73 2.35 14.73
CA PHE A 35 4.21 1.13 14.04
C PHE A 35 3.09 0.56 13.16
N GLY A 36 2.85 1.23 12.04
CA GLY A 36 1.68 1.03 11.21
C GLY A 36 0.82 2.29 11.22
N VAL A 37 0.62 2.88 10.03
CA VAL A 37 0.08 4.23 9.89
C VAL A 37 -1.26 4.28 9.17
N HIS A 38 -1.60 3.23 8.43
CA HIS A 38 -2.78 3.18 7.58
C HIS A 38 -4.08 3.04 8.39
N ILE A 39 -5.11 3.78 7.96
CA ILE A 39 -6.49 3.56 8.43
C ILE A 39 -7.10 2.45 7.57
N CYS A 40 -7.31 1.28 8.17
CA CYS A 40 -7.83 0.11 7.46
C CYS A 40 -9.31 -0.13 7.82
N THR A 41 -10.20 0.02 6.84
CA THR A 41 -11.62 -0.34 6.98
C THR A 41 -11.77 -1.85 6.91
N GLY A 42 -12.40 -2.45 7.93
CA GLY A 42 -12.55 -3.89 8.06
C GLY A 42 -12.54 -4.33 9.54
N PRO A 43 -12.32 -5.62 9.82
CA PRO A 43 -12.23 -6.69 8.82
C PRO A 43 -13.61 -7.08 8.28
N ILE A 44 -13.67 -7.39 6.99
CA ILE A 44 -14.79 -8.05 6.31
C ILE A 44 -14.60 -9.56 6.47
N HIS A 45 -15.51 -10.19 7.21
CA HIS A 45 -15.55 -11.64 7.32
C HIS A 45 -16.23 -12.26 6.08
N VAL A 46 -15.51 -13.12 5.37
CA VAL A 46 -15.99 -13.83 4.17
C VAL A 46 -16.43 -15.24 4.54
N CYS A 47 -17.74 -15.48 4.54
CA CYS A 47 -18.31 -16.77 4.94
C CYS A 47 -17.76 -17.94 4.11
N GLY A 48 -17.30 -19.00 4.79
CA GLY A 48 -16.80 -20.23 4.16
C GLY A 48 -15.34 -20.18 3.66
N ALA A 49 -14.66 -19.04 3.82
CA ALA A 49 -13.22 -18.94 3.58
C ALA A 49 -12.44 -19.65 4.70
N GLU A 50 -11.52 -20.52 4.32
CA GLU A 50 -10.69 -21.33 5.22
C GLU A 50 -9.21 -21.23 4.84
N PRO A 51 -8.28 -21.50 5.78
CA PRO A 51 -6.85 -21.50 5.47
C PRO A 51 -6.51 -22.43 4.29
N GLY A 52 -5.79 -21.89 3.30
CA GLY A 52 -5.45 -22.58 2.06
C GLY A 52 -6.36 -22.27 0.87
N ASP A 53 -7.51 -21.62 1.10
CA ASP A 53 -8.31 -21.02 0.02
C ASP A 53 -7.62 -19.78 -0.57
N VAL A 54 -8.16 -19.27 -1.67
CA VAL A 54 -7.79 -17.96 -2.24
C VAL A 54 -9.03 -17.06 -2.24
N LEU A 55 -8.86 -15.84 -1.75
CA LEU A 55 -9.85 -14.76 -1.87
C LEU A 55 -9.57 -13.96 -3.15
N GLU A 56 -10.50 -14.02 -4.09
CA GLU A 56 -10.55 -13.13 -5.25
C GLU A 56 -11.33 -11.86 -4.88
N VAL A 57 -10.70 -10.71 -5.10
CA VAL A 57 -11.22 -9.37 -4.84
C VAL A 57 -11.27 -8.60 -6.15
N GLN A 58 -12.44 -8.53 -6.77
CA GLN A 58 -12.65 -7.75 -7.99
C GLN A 58 -12.91 -6.29 -7.62
N ILE A 59 -12.14 -5.37 -8.18
CA ILE A 59 -12.27 -3.94 -7.96
C ILE A 59 -13.17 -3.36 -9.05
N LEU A 60 -14.45 -3.17 -8.72
CA LEU A 60 -15.48 -2.83 -9.70
C LEU A 60 -15.50 -1.35 -10.04
N ASP A 61 -15.27 -0.49 -9.04
CA ASP A 61 -15.26 0.96 -9.21
C ASP A 61 -14.50 1.64 -8.07
N ILE A 62 -13.93 2.82 -8.32
CA ILE A 62 -13.21 3.64 -7.34
C ILE A 62 -13.45 5.12 -7.65
N TRP A 63 -13.73 5.93 -6.63
CA TRP A 63 -13.88 7.37 -6.81
C TRP A 63 -13.38 8.18 -5.59
N PRO A 64 -12.95 9.45 -5.80
CA PRO A 64 -12.55 10.35 -4.73
C PRO A 64 -13.69 10.65 -3.75
N ARG A 65 -13.36 10.70 -2.45
CA ARG A 65 -14.27 11.22 -1.41
C ARG A 65 -14.29 12.76 -1.51
N PRO A 66 -15.45 13.40 -1.74
CA PRO A 66 -15.51 14.86 -1.84
C PRO A 66 -15.14 15.56 -0.54
N SER A 67 -14.56 16.76 -0.66
CA SER A 67 -14.36 17.68 0.45
C SER A 67 -15.71 18.12 1.01
N ALA A 68 -15.81 18.17 2.34
CA ALA A 68 -16.99 18.70 3.04
C ALA A 68 -16.97 20.24 3.14
N ASN A 69 -15.86 20.90 2.79
CA ASN A 69 -15.78 22.35 2.85
C ASN A 69 -16.62 22.98 1.71
N PRO A 70 -17.65 23.77 2.03
CA PRO A 70 -18.56 24.33 1.02
C PRO A 70 -17.87 25.26 0.02
N ALA A 71 -16.75 25.89 0.39
CA ALA A 71 -15.96 26.73 -0.52
C ALA A 71 -15.29 25.93 -1.65
N PHE A 72 -15.19 24.61 -1.50
CA PHE A 72 -14.54 23.70 -2.44
C PHE A 72 -15.49 22.57 -2.88
N ALA A 73 -16.78 22.89 -3.04
CA ALA A 73 -17.76 21.93 -3.52
C ALA A 73 -17.32 21.26 -4.84
N GLY A 74 -17.44 19.93 -4.90
CA GLY A 74 -17.02 19.13 -6.06
C GLY A 74 -15.53 18.77 -6.11
N LYS A 75 -14.71 19.34 -5.21
CA LYS A 75 -13.28 19.05 -5.11
C LYS A 75 -12.98 17.96 -4.09
N SER A 76 -11.87 17.27 -4.30
CA SER A 76 -11.19 16.45 -3.30
C SER A 76 -9.77 16.96 -3.14
N PHE A 77 -9.23 16.79 -1.93
CA PHE A 77 -7.85 17.16 -1.62
C PHE A 77 -7.09 15.95 -1.14
N GLY A 78 -5.81 15.91 -1.51
CA GLY A 78 -4.89 14.91 -1.04
C GLY A 78 -3.56 15.51 -0.63
N SER A 79 -2.76 14.70 0.04
CA SER A 79 -1.46 15.07 0.57
C SER A 79 -0.40 14.15 -0.02
N ASN A 80 0.73 14.69 -0.43
CA ASN A 80 1.92 13.91 -0.66
C ASN A 80 3.00 14.41 0.31
N ALA A 81 3.48 13.51 1.16
CA ALA A 81 4.53 13.79 2.13
C ALA A 81 5.86 13.20 1.64
N ALA A 82 6.80 14.07 1.29
CA ALA A 82 8.19 13.69 1.20
C ALA A 82 8.72 13.53 2.64
N ALA A 83 8.66 12.30 3.16
CA ALA A 83 8.78 12.00 4.57
C ALA A 83 10.14 11.39 4.96
N TRP A 84 10.41 11.27 6.25
CA TRP A 84 11.71 10.79 6.77
C TRP A 84 12.03 9.33 6.44
N TRP A 85 11.02 8.50 6.18
CA TRP A 85 11.17 7.11 5.76
C TRP A 85 11.33 6.93 4.25
N GLY A 86 11.13 8.00 3.46
CA GLY A 86 11.25 7.93 2.02
C GLY A 86 12.70 7.66 1.57
N TYR A 87 12.83 6.97 0.44
CA TYR A 87 14.12 6.57 -0.13
C TYR A 87 15.05 7.76 -0.40
N GLN A 88 14.48 8.91 -0.77
CA GLN A 88 15.16 10.18 -1.03
C GLN A 88 15.76 10.86 0.22
N TYR A 89 15.33 10.51 1.44
CA TYR A 89 15.53 11.35 2.62
C TYR A 89 17.01 11.59 2.99
N ASN A 90 17.92 10.71 2.57
CA ASN A 90 19.36 10.85 2.79
C ASN A 90 20.11 11.56 1.63
N ASP A 91 19.42 11.86 0.53
CA ASP A 91 20.03 12.32 -0.73
C ASP A 91 19.59 13.74 -1.14
N LEU A 92 18.97 14.49 -0.22
CA LEU A 92 18.55 15.87 -0.49
C LEU A 92 19.76 16.81 -0.61
N ILE A 93 19.86 17.51 -1.73
CA ILE A 93 20.97 18.44 -2.01
C ILE A 93 20.75 19.86 -1.47
N ASP A 94 19.50 20.34 -1.44
CA ASP A 94 19.19 21.69 -0.96
C ASP A 94 19.14 21.73 0.58
N PRO A 95 19.57 22.83 1.22
CA PRO A 95 19.43 22.99 2.66
C PRO A 95 17.99 23.36 3.11
N PRO A 96 17.59 22.96 4.33
CA PRO A 96 18.26 21.99 5.18
C PRO A 96 18.10 20.57 4.60
N ALA A 97 19.18 19.79 4.58
CA ALA A 97 19.23 18.46 3.95
C ALA A 97 18.38 17.41 4.68
N LYS A 98 18.00 17.67 5.94
CA LYS A 98 17.03 16.87 6.70
C LYS A 98 15.77 17.68 6.91
N ARG A 99 14.76 17.36 6.10
CA ARG A 99 13.45 18.01 6.13
C ARG A 99 12.40 17.09 5.55
N GLU A 100 11.18 17.30 6.00
CA GLU A 100 9.99 16.70 5.41
C GLU A 100 9.18 17.80 4.73
N THR A 101 8.57 17.48 3.60
CA THR A 101 7.77 18.45 2.83
C THR A 101 6.43 17.85 2.47
N ILE A 102 5.36 18.53 2.85
CA ILE A 102 4.00 18.15 2.53
C ILE A 102 3.55 19.03 1.37
N THR A 103 3.07 18.40 0.30
CA THR A 103 2.46 19.08 -0.84
C THR A 103 0.99 18.70 -0.91
N ILE A 104 0.12 19.70 -0.87
CA ILE A 104 -1.33 19.51 -0.97
C ILE A 104 -1.75 19.62 -2.43
N PHE A 105 -2.55 18.65 -2.85
CA PHE A 105 -3.12 18.58 -4.19
C PHE A 105 -4.63 18.73 -4.15
N GLU A 106 -5.18 19.26 -5.23
CA GLU A 106 -6.62 19.27 -5.49
C GLU A 106 -6.94 18.54 -6.79
N THR A 107 -8.14 17.96 -6.83
CA THR A 107 -8.72 17.32 -8.00
C THR A 107 -10.24 17.51 -7.98
N ASP A 108 -10.88 17.48 -9.14
CA ASP A 108 -12.34 17.36 -9.24
C ASP A 108 -12.75 15.89 -9.10
N ALA A 109 -13.97 15.64 -8.61
CA ALA A 109 -14.49 14.28 -8.43
C ALA A 109 -14.42 13.37 -9.69
N GLN A 110 -14.41 13.97 -10.89
CA GLN A 110 -14.31 13.26 -12.17
C GLN A 110 -13.03 13.61 -12.96
N ALA A 111 -12.09 14.36 -12.39
CA ALA A 111 -10.91 14.77 -13.13
C ALA A 111 -9.93 13.60 -13.34
N GLU A 112 -9.36 13.55 -14.53
CA GLU A 112 -8.30 12.62 -14.91
C GLU A 112 -6.91 13.04 -14.39
N TRP A 113 -6.82 14.15 -13.63
CA TRP A 113 -5.57 14.65 -13.08
C TRP A 113 -5.78 15.51 -11.83
N ALA A 114 -4.71 15.64 -11.04
CA ALA A 114 -4.62 16.55 -9.90
C ALA A 114 -3.57 17.65 -10.13
N ARG A 115 -3.73 18.79 -9.46
CA ARG A 115 -2.73 19.88 -9.42
C ARG A 115 -2.34 20.21 -8.00
N ALA A 116 -1.11 20.67 -7.81
CA ALA A 116 -0.66 21.14 -6.52
C ALA A 116 -1.29 22.50 -6.19
N VAL A 117 -1.64 22.70 -4.91
CA VAL A 117 -2.23 23.94 -4.38
C VAL A 117 -1.15 24.75 -3.66
N TYR A 118 -0.46 24.10 -2.71
CA TYR A 118 0.68 24.65 -1.98
C TYR A 118 1.51 23.50 -1.41
N SER A 119 2.75 23.80 -1.02
CA SER A 119 3.52 22.92 -0.13
C SER A 119 3.89 23.64 1.16
N TYR A 120 4.37 22.90 2.15
CA TYR A 120 5.03 23.44 3.33
C TYR A 120 6.04 22.43 3.85
N ARG A 121 7.09 22.93 4.50
CA ARG A 121 8.01 22.06 5.26
C ARG A 121 7.36 21.73 6.60
N TRP A 122 7.47 20.47 7.02
CA TRP A 122 7.06 20.09 8.37
C TRP A 122 7.86 20.92 9.38
N THR A 123 7.15 21.49 10.34
CA THR A 123 7.73 22.07 11.55
C THR A 123 7.25 21.23 12.73
N PRO A 124 7.98 21.20 13.86
CA PRO A 124 7.59 20.37 14.99
C PRO A 124 6.16 20.68 15.44
N GLN A 125 5.32 19.65 15.51
CA GLN A 125 3.91 19.77 15.90
C GLN A 125 3.72 19.24 17.31
N THR A 126 2.90 19.91 18.11
CA THR A 126 2.47 19.40 19.42
C THR A 126 1.05 18.89 19.31
N ASP A 127 0.85 17.61 19.62
CA ASP A 127 -0.47 17.00 19.58
C ASP A 127 -1.37 17.50 20.74
N PRO A 128 -2.69 17.22 20.71
CA PRO A 128 -3.59 17.66 21.77
C PRO A 128 -3.29 17.09 23.16
N PHE A 129 -2.45 16.06 23.29
CA PHE A 129 -1.99 15.51 24.57
C PHE A 129 -0.66 16.12 25.04
N GLY A 130 -0.08 17.04 24.27
CA GLY A 130 1.15 17.74 24.61
C GLY A 130 2.43 17.02 24.14
N VAL A 131 2.32 15.93 23.37
CA VAL A 131 3.48 15.24 22.80
C VAL A 131 3.99 16.04 21.60
N ARG A 132 5.30 16.27 21.55
CA ARG A 132 5.94 17.03 20.47
C ARG A 132 6.57 16.09 19.44
N HIS A 133 6.16 16.25 18.18
CA HIS A 133 6.56 15.46 17.03
C HIS A 133 7.52 16.27 16.14
N GLU A 134 8.81 15.98 16.26
CA GLU A 134 9.88 16.65 15.48
C GLU A 134 9.79 16.33 13.99
N THR A 135 9.41 15.09 13.68
CA THR A 135 9.14 14.58 12.33
C THR A 135 7.73 14.02 12.25
N ILE A 136 7.31 13.56 11.07
CA ILE A 136 6.06 12.80 10.89
C ILE A 136 6.26 11.38 11.49
N ASP A 137 6.25 11.26 12.82
CA ASP A 137 6.55 10.01 13.52
C ASP A 137 5.35 9.34 14.18
N TYR A 138 4.19 9.99 14.15
CA TYR A 138 2.91 9.45 14.59
C TYR A 138 1.79 9.87 13.63
N PRO A 139 0.95 8.93 13.15
CA PRO A 139 -0.02 9.23 12.11
C PRO A 139 -1.18 10.07 12.63
N GLY A 140 -1.67 11.00 11.80
CA GLY A 140 -2.89 11.77 12.07
C GLY A 140 -2.77 12.81 13.19
N VAL A 141 -1.57 13.31 13.47
CA VAL A 141 -1.34 14.49 14.31
C VAL A 141 -1.96 15.71 13.60
N PRO A 142 -2.81 16.52 14.28
CA PRO A 142 -3.34 17.74 13.68
C PRO A 142 -2.23 18.78 13.52
N VAL A 143 -2.03 19.26 12.30
CA VAL A 143 -1.03 20.29 12.01
C VAL A 143 -1.60 21.67 12.36
N ASP A 144 -0.88 22.43 13.18
CA ASP A 144 -1.18 23.84 13.42
C ASP A 144 -0.67 24.68 12.25
N HIS A 145 -1.61 25.15 11.43
CA HIS A 145 -1.32 25.95 10.25
C HIS A 145 -0.66 27.31 10.55
N ALA A 146 -0.69 27.81 11.79
CA ALA A 146 0.01 29.01 12.21
C ALA A 146 1.54 28.79 12.36
N THR A 147 1.96 27.54 12.51
CA THR A 147 3.37 27.16 12.74
C THR A 147 4.13 26.79 11.46
N ILE A 148 3.44 26.78 10.31
CA ILE A 148 4.01 26.39 9.01
C ILE A 148 4.01 27.56 8.02
N ALA A 149 4.97 27.57 7.11
CA ALA A 149 5.02 28.52 6.00
C ALA A 149 4.55 27.85 4.71
N LYS A 150 3.33 28.19 4.25
CA LYS A 150 2.77 27.69 2.98
C LYS A 150 3.45 28.37 1.79
N GLN A 151 3.85 27.57 0.81
CA GLN A 151 4.44 27.99 -0.45
C GLN A 151 3.43 27.73 -1.58
N PRO A 152 2.73 28.76 -2.09
CA PRO A 152 1.83 28.63 -3.23
C PRO A 152 2.62 28.53 -4.55
N GLY A 153 1.94 28.19 -5.65
CA GLY A 153 2.54 28.19 -6.99
C GLY A 153 3.55 27.06 -7.26
N VAL A 154 3.64 26.09 -6.35
CA VAL A 154 4.46 24.88 -6.53
C VAL A 154 3.93 24.03 -7.68
N LEU A 155 4.84 23.40 -8.43
CA LEU A 155 4.50 22.57 -9.60
C LEU A 155 3.57 23.27 -10.62
N ALA A 156 3.70 24.59 -10.80
CA ALA A 156 2.87 25.35 -11.72
C ALA A 156 2.90 24.77 -13.14
N GLY A 157 1.71 24.52 -13.71
CA GLY A 157 1.54 23.94 -15.04
C GLY A 157 1.64 22.41 -15.11
N VAL A 158 2.04 21.73 -14.03
CA VAL A 158 2.11 20.27 -13.98
C VAL A 158 0.74 19.69 -13.69
N ARG A 159 0.35 18.65 -14.45
CA ARG A 159 -0.86 17.85 -14.23
C ARG A 159 -0.45 16.43 -13.87
N ILE A 160 -0.81 15.98 -12.67
CA ILE A 160 -0.52 14.62 -12.20
C ILE A 160 -1.64 13.68 -12.65
N PRO A 161 -1.40 12.68 -13.52
CA PRO A 161 -2.45 11.81 -14.01
C PRO A 161 -3.08 10.96 -12.89
N ALA A 162 -4.39 10.78 -12.97
CA ALA A 162 -5.16 9.91 -12.09
C ALA A 162 -4.74 8.44 -12.26
N ARG A 163 -4.45 7.78 -11.14
CA ARG A 163 -4.18 6.35 -11.02
C ARG A 163 -4.79 5.87 -9.70
N LEU A 164 -6.11 5.94 -9.58
CA LEU A 164 -6.80 5.69 -8.32
C LEU A 164 -6.61 4.24 -7.89
N HIS A 165 -6.10 4.00 -6.69
CA HIS A 165 -5.91 2.66 -6.14
C HIS A 165 -5.93 2.70 -4.61
N PHE A 166 -5.96 1.51 -4.00
CA PHE A 166 -5.73 1.33 -2.58
C PHE A 166 -4.36 0.68 -2.40
N GLY A 167 -3.45 1.37 -1.72
CA GLY A 167 -2.13 0.86 -1.35
C GLY A 167 -2.23 -0.36 -0.43
N PHE A 168 -3.16 -0.29 0.53
CA PHE A 168 -3.44 -1.34 1.49
C PHE A 168 -4.67 -2.18 1.12
N MET A 169 -4.45 -3.45 0.76
CA MET A 169 -5.50 -4.47 0.68
C MET A 169 -4.97 -5.80 1.20
N ALA A 170 -5.57 -6.33 2.27
CA ALA A 170 -5.02 -7.48 2.98
C ALA A 170 -6.11 -8.46 3.42
N VAL A 171 -5.76 -9.75 3.45
CA VAL A 171 -6.39 -10.74 4.33
C VAL A 171 -5.55 -10.86 5.61
N ALA A 172 -6.15 -11.26 6.74
CA ALA A 172 -5.38 -11.41 7.96
C ALA A 172 -4.41 -12.62 7.85
N PRO A 173 -3.10 -12.43 8.09
CA PRO A 173 -2.15 -13.53 8.16
C PRO A 173 -2.27 -14.28 9.49
N ARG A 174 -1.61 -15.44 9.61
CA ARG A 174 -1.72 -16.35 10.77
C ARG A 174 -0.62 -16.17 11.81
N GLU A 175 0.43 -15.44 11.48
CA GLU A 175 1.71 -15.46 12.20
C GLU A 175 1.72 -14.61 13.48
N SER A 176 0.91 -13.57 13.57
CA SER A 176 0.83 -12.66 14.73
C SER A 176 -0.58 -12.08 14.87
N ASP A 177 -0.96 -11.77 16.11
CA ASP A 177 -2.28 -11.19 16.45
C ASP A 177 -2.38 -9.70 16.07
N ILE A 178 -1.30 -8.94 16.29
CA ILE A 178 -1.17 -7.54 15.88
C ILE A 178 0.01 -7.41 14.93
N ILE A 179 -0.23 -6.77 13.79
CA ILE A 179 0.72 -6.66 12.69
C ILE A 179 0.76 -5.20 12.22
N ASP A 180 1.98 -4.69 12.09
CA ASP A 180 2.30 -3.42 11.47
C ASP A 180 1.74 -3.38 10.04
N SER A 181 0.94 -2.35 9.74
CA SER A 181 0.29 -2.20 8.44
C SER A 181 1.22 -1.70 7.33
N ILE A 182 2.45 -1.31 7.64
CA ILE A 182 3.42 -0.81 6.66
C ILE A 182 3.96 -1.95 5.79
N PRO A 183 4.62 -3.01 6.30
CA PRO A 183 5.28 -3.95 5.40
C PRO A 183 4.28 -4.87 4.69
N PRO A 184 4.28 -4.95 3.34
CA PRO A 184 3.49 -5.95 2.64
C PRO A 184 4.04 -7.36 2.86
N GLY A 185 3.23 -8.36 2.51
CA GLY A 185 3.66 -9.75 2.53
C GLY A 185 2.78 -10.65 1.68
N TYR A 186 2.87 -11.96 1.92
CA TYR A 186 2.08 -12.96 1.19
C TYR A 186 0.56 -12.69 1.26
N PHE A 187 0.11 -12.04 2.32
CA PHE A 187 -1.29 -11.73 2.63
C PHE A 187 -1.81 -10.44 1.95
N GLY A 188 -1.00 -9.78 1.13
CA GLY A 188 -1.27 -8.44 0.62
C GLY A 188 -0.64 -7.39 1.55
N GLY A 189 -1.45 -6.48 2.07
CA GLY A 189 -0.98 -5.36 2.89
C GLY A 189 -0.72 -4.12 2.04
N ASN A 190 0.27 -3.31 2.44
CA ASN A 190 0.72 -2.11 1.72
C ASN A 190 1.57 -2.47 0.51
N VAL A 191 0.91 -2.91 -0.55
CA VAL A 191 1.62 -3.36 -1.77
C VAL A 191 2.01 -2.16 -2.62
N ASP A 192 1.23 -1.08 -2.56
CA ASP A 192 1.48 0.20 -3.24
C ASP A 192 1.74 0.04 -4.73
N ASN A 193 0.92 -0.79 -5.37
CA ASN A 193 0.91 -0.93 -6.81
C ASN A 193 -0.25 -0.14 -7.41
N TRP A 194 0.06 0.95 -8.11
CA TRP A 194 -0.95 1.84 -8.71
C TRP A 194 -1.89 1.14 -9.70
N ARG A 195 -1.51 -0.05 -10.18
CA ARG A 195 -2.31 -0.89 -11.08
C ARG A 195 -3.45 -1.62 -10.36
N ALA A 196 -3.49 -1.63 -9.03
CA ALA A 196 -4.60 -2.19 -8.24
C ALA A 196 -5.82 -1.24 -8.26
N THR A 197 -6.37 -1.05 -9.46
CA THR A 197 -7.35 -0.02 -9.80
C THR A 197 -8.66 -0.64 -10.28
N LYS A 198 -9.62 0.21 -10.63
CA LYS A 198 -10.89 -0.18 -11.25
C LYS A 198 -10.67 -1.12 -12.44
N GLY A 199 -11.45 -2.20 -12.48
CA GLY A 199 -11.41 -3.21 -13.55
C GLY A 199 -10.33 -4.27 -13.36
N THR A 200 -9.60 -4.26 -12.25
CA THR A 200 -8.60 -5.28 -11.91
C THR A 200 -9.10 -6.21 -10.81
N THR A 201 -8.43 -7.36 -10.69
CA THR A 201 -8.78 -8.41 -9.73
C THR A 201 -7.55 -8.81 -8.93
N LEU A 202 -7.61 -8.70 -7.61
CA LEU A 202 -6.56 -9.13 -6.70
C LEU A 202 -6.90 -10.51 -6.13
N TYR A 203 -5.91 -11.41 -6.09
CA TYR A 203 -6.01 -12.73 -5.50
C TYR A 203 -5.09 -12.82 -4.28
N LEU A 204 -5.66 -13.18 -3.13
CA LEU A 204 -4.96 -13.23 -1.84
C LEU A 204 -5.09 -14.63 -1.20
N PRO A 205 -3.99 -15.25 -0.75
CA PRO A 205 -4.02 -16.54 -0.07
C PRO A 205 -4.60 -16.42 1.34
N VAL A 206 -5.68 -17.16 1.62
CA VAL A 206 -6.35 -17.17 2.93
C VAL A 206 -5.52 -17.95 3.94
N ALA A 207 -5.18 -17.31 5.06
CA ALA A 207 -4.39 -17.91 6.14
C ALA A 207 -5.19 -18.19 7.42
N VAL A 208 -6.35 -17.54 7.59
CA VAL A 208 -7.23 -17.67 8.77
C VAL A 208 -8.69 -17.85 8.34
N PRO A 209 -9.53 -18.48 9.17
CA PRO A 209 -10.96 -18.59 8.90
C PRO A 209 -11.61 -17.23 8.66
N GLY A 210 -12.47 -17.17 7.64
CA GLY A 210 -13.18 -15.95 7.26
C GLY A 210 -12.34 -14.94 6.46
N ALA A 211 -11.06 -15.22 6.20
CA ALA A 211 -10.07 -14.35 5.54
C ALA A 211 -9.77 -13.01 6.23
N LEU A 212 -10.79 -12.35 6.82
CA LEU A 212 -10.72 -11.08 7.54
C LEU A 212 -10.11 -9.97 6.68
N PHE A 213 -10.73 -9.71 5.53
CA PHE A 213 -10.23 -8.75 4.56
C PHE A 213 -10.34 -7.30 5.07
N SER A 214 -9.28 -6.51 4.93
CA SER A 214 -9.28 -5.08 5.25
C SER A 214 -8.69 -4.26 4.11
N ILE A 215 -9.14 -3.02 3.98
CA ILE A 215 -8.73 -2.09 2.91
C ILE A 215 -8.48 -0.70 3.45
N GLY A 216 -7.43 -0.04 2.98
CA GLY A 216 -7.00 1.27 3.45
C GLY A 216 -6.07 1.94 2.45
N ASP A 217 -5.32 2.93 2.93
CA ASP A 217 -4.29 3.65 2.18
C ASP A 217 -4.70 4.08 0.76
N PRO A 218 -5.73 4.94 0.64
CA PRO A 218 -6.28 5.28 -0.65
C PRO A 218 -5.45 6.36 -1.36
N HIS A 219 -5.05 6.09 -2.61
CA HIS A 219 -4.14 6.92 -3.38
C HIS A 219 -4.79 7.43 -4.67
N PHE A 220 -4.74 8.74 -4.92
CA PHE A 220 -5.19 9.29 -6.21
C PHE A 220 -4.21 8.97 -7.34
N ALA A 221 -2.90 9.03 -7.04
CA ALA A 221 -1.84 8.79 -8.00
C ALA A 221 -0.56 8.37 -7.30
N GLN A 222 0.22 7.52 -7.95
CA GLN A 222 1.54 7.09 -7.51
C GLN A 222 2.42 6.72 -8.71
N GLY A 223 3.73 6.86 -8.53
CA GLY A 223 4.73 6.31 -9.43
C GLY A 223 5.25 4.96 -8.92
N ASP A 224 5.69 4.11 -9.85
CA ASP A 224 6.46 2.91 -9.51
C ASP A 224 7.72 3.34 -8.72
N GLY A 225 7.82 2.88 -7.46
CA GLY A 225 8.90 3.19 -6.52
C GLY A 225 8.49 4.00 -5.29
N GLU A 226 7.40 4.78 -5.35
CA GLU A 226 6.90 5.60 -4.22
C GLU A 226 8.01 6.38 -3.49
N VAL A 227 8.92 6.94 -4.28
CA VAL A 227 10.28 7.25 -3.82
C VAL A 227 10.36 8.21 -2.65
N ASN A 228 9.33 9.04 -2.43
CA ASN A 228 9.34 10.03 -1.38
C ASN A 228 8.71 9.58 -0.04
N GLY A 229 8.23 8.34 0.01
CA GLY A 229 7.61 7.73 1.19
C GLY A 229 6.09 7.62 1.11
N THR A 230 5.42 8.37 0.23
CA THR A 230 3.96 8.36 0.11
C THR A 230 3.51 8.57 -1.32
N ALA A 231 2.27 8.20 -1.61
CA ALA A 231 1.60 8.53 -2.84
C ALA A 231 1.00 9.94 -2.78
N LEU A 232 0.11 10.26 -3.71
CA LEU A 232 -0.89 11.30 -3.50
C LEU A 232 -2.01 10.70 -2.64
N GLU A 233 -1.83 10.78 -1.31
CA GLU A 233 -2.77 10.30 -0.29
C GLU A 233 -4.10 11.05 -0.39
N LEU A 234 -5.16 10.36 -0.78
CA LEU A 234 -6.47 10.97 -0.98
C LEU A 234 -7.56 9.95 -0.66
N SER A 235 -8.47 10.31 0.25
CA SER A 235 -9.59 9.42 0.63
C SER A 235 -10.40 8.98 -0.59
N LEU A 236 -10.51 7.67 -0.81
CA LEU A 236 -11.32 7.06 -1.87
C LEU A 236 -12.50 6.28 -1.29
N THR A 237 -13.49 5.99 -2.13
CA THR A 237 -14.49 4.95 -1.89
C THR A 237 -14.45 3.98 -3.06
N GLY A 238 -14.56 2.68 -2.78
CA GLY A 238 -14.50 1.63 -3.81
C GLY A 238 -15.66 0.65 -3.71
N GLN A 239 -16.00 0.03 -4.83
CA GLN A 239 -16.93 -1.09 -4.92
C GLN A 239 -16.16 -2.37 -5.24
N PHE A 240 -16.43 -3.43 -4.47
CA PHE A 240 -15.70 -4.67 -4.56
C PHE A 240 -16.65 -5.87 -4.64
N ARG A 241 -16.21 -6.92 -5.32
CA ARG A 241 -16.83 -8.25 -5.24
C ARG A 241 -15.83 -9.25 -4.70
N PHE A 242 -16.26 -10.05 -3.73
CA PHE A 242 -15.47 -11.10 -3.11
C PHE A 242 -15.93 -12.47 -3.61
N ILE A 243 -14.98 -13.31 -4.02
CA ILE A 243 -15.22 -14.70 -4.44
C ILE A 243 -14.19 -15.59 -3.74
N VAL A 244 -14.63 -16.70 -3.15
CA VAL A 244 -13.75 -17.66 -2.49
C VAL A 244 -13.47 -18.83 -3.44
N HIS A 245 -12.19 -19.11 -3.68
CA HIS A 245 -11.73 -20.28 -4.41
C HIS A 245 -11.26 -21.33 -3.39
N LYS A 246 -11.98 -22.46 -3.35
CA LYS A 246 -11.73 -23.51 -2.35
C LYS A 246 -10.49 -24.33 -2.71
N SER A 247 -9.62 -24.53 -1.73
CA SER A 247 -8.45 -25.41 -1.86
C SER A 247 -8.86 -26.84 -2.26
N GLY A 248 -8.06 -27.48 -3.11
CA GLY A 248 -8.25 -28.87 -3.54
C GLY A 248 -9.48 -29.13 -4.41
N LYS A 249 -10.26 -28.11 -4.77
CA LYS A 249 -11.29 -28.20 -5.81
C LYS A 249 -10.69 -27.72 -7.13
N ALA A 250 -11.04 -28.37 -8.24
CA ALA A 250 -10.66 -27.91 -9.57
C ALA A 250 -11.03 -26.43 -9.72
N THR A 251 -10.01 -25.59 -9.74
CA THR A 251 -10.10 -24.13 -9.79
C THR A 251 -9.26 -23.64 -10.97
N ARG A 252 -9.18 -22.32 -11.19
CA ARG A 252 -8.36 -21.77 -12.26
C ARG A 252 -6.87 -22.02 -11.95
N PRO A 253 -6.00 -22.32 -12.94
CA PRO A 253 -4.60 -22.66 -12.67
C PRO A 253 -3.84 -21.61 -11.84
N HIS A 254 -4.18 -20.32 -11.99
CA HIS A 254 -3.52 -19.22 -11.28
C HIS A 254 -3.91 -19.06 -9.81
N VAL A 255 -4.95 -19.75 -9.34
CA VAL A 255 -5.34 -19.74 -7.91
C VAL A 255 -4.87 -21.00 -7.17
N GLU A 256 -4.56 -22.07 -7.89
CA GLU A 256 -4.10 -23.31 -7.27
C GLU A 256 -2.71 -23.12 -6.65
N GLY A 257 -2.58 -23.32 -5.34
CA GLY A 257 -1.29 -23.20 -4.65
C GLY A 257 -0.69 -21.78 -4.65
N LEU A 258 -1.54 -20.75 -4.81
CA LEU A 258 -1.12 -19.35 -4.71
C LEU A 258 -0.57 -19.06 -3.31
N VAL A 259 0.61 -18.46 -3.24
CA VAL A 259 1.32 -18.15 -1.97
C VAL A 259 1.81 -16.71 -1.88
N HIS A 260 1.39 -15.85 -2.81
CA HIS A 260 1.72 -14.43 -2.85
C HIS A 260 0.56 -13.67 -3.51
N PRO A 261 0.46 -12.34 -3.34
CA PRO A 261 -0.53 -11.54 -4.04
C PRO A 261 -0.34 -11.63 -5.56
N LEU A 262 -1.43 -11.86 -6.28
CA LEU A 262 -1.49 -11.85 -7.73
C LEU A 262 -2.53 -10.84 -8.17
N LEU A 263 -2.17 -9.94 -9.07
CA LEU A 263 -3.10 -8.98 -9.65
C LEU A 263 -3.35 -9.33 -11.12
N GLU A 264 -4.60 -9.27 -11.53
CA GLU A 264 -5.05 -9.49 -12.90
C GLU A 264 -5.64 -8.21 -13.46
N THR A 265 -5.14 -7.76 -14.61
CA THR A 265 -5.75 -6.71 -15.43
C THR A 265 -6.38 -7.36 -16.67
N PRO A 266 -7.16 -6.60 -17.47
CA PRO A 266 -7.66 -7.13 -18.74
C PRO A 266 -6.52 -7.56 -19.68
N GLU A 267 -5.35 -6.92 -19.62
CA GLU A 267 -4.22 -7.12 -20.53
C GLU A 267 -3.07 -7.96 -19.95
N ALA A 268 -2.95 -8.08 -18.63
CA ALA A 268 -1.76 -8.67 -18.01
C ALA A 268 -2.03 -9.40 -16.68
N TRP A 269 -1.10 -10.29 -16.34
CA TRP A 269 -0.88 -10.77 -14.98
C TRP A 269 0.25 -9.96 -14.35
N ILE A 270 0.08 -9.57 -13.09
CA ILE A 270 1.06 -8.80 -12.33
C ILE A 270 1.37 -9.56 -11.04
N LEU A 271 2.59 -10.06 -10.95
CA LEU A 271 3.08 -10.83 -9.82
C LEU A 271 3.92 -9.96 -8.92
N HIS A 272 3.72 -10.07 -7.61
CA HIS A 272 4.45 -9.28 -6.62
C HIS A 272 5.52 -10.12 -5.94
N GLY A 273 6.76 -9.67 -6.01
CA GLY A 273 7.86 -10.12 -5.18
C GLY A 273 8.22 -9.05 -4.15
N PHE A 274 8.50 -9.49 -2.93
CA PHE A 274 8.99 -8.61 -1.86
C PHE A 274 10.39 -9.04 -1.41
N SER A 275 11.11 -8.21 -0.66
CA SER A 275 12.41 -8.59 -0.08
C SER A 275 12.32 -9.95 0.64
N TYR A 276 11.22 -10.21 1.34
CA TYR A 276 10.85 -11.52 1.89
C TYR A 276 9.41 -11.87 1.53
N GLY A 277 9.18 -13.08 0.98
CA GLY A 277 7.84 -13.50 0.56
C GLY A 277 6.87 -13.61 1.74
N ASN A 278 7.33 -14.19 2.85
CA ASN A 278 6.64 -14.18 4.14
C ASN A 278 7.62 -13.70 5.22
N TYR A 279 7.79 -12.38 5.32
CA TYR A 279 8.73 -11.77 6.26
C TYR A 279 8.45 -12.15 7.73
N LEU A 280 7.17 -12.28 8.11
CA LEU A 280 6.73 -12.68 9.46
C LEU A 280 7.30 -14.04 9.86
N ARG A 281 7.33 -14.99 8.93
CA ARG A 281 7.91 -16.31 9.15
C ARG A 281 9.42 -16.33 8.95
N GLU A 282 9.92 -15.72 7.89
CA GLU A 282 11.32 -15.81 7.46
C GLU A 282 12.29 -15.04 8.38
N LEU A 283 11.83 -13.95 9.01
CA LEU A 283 12.61 -13.17 9.99
C LEU A 283 12.30 -13.55 11.45
N GLY A 284 11.34 -14.46 11.67
CA GLY A 284 11.01 -15.01 12.98
C GLY A 284 10.43 -13.97 13.96
N ARG A 285 10.74 -14.15 15.25
CA ARG A 285 10.07 -13.43 16.35
C ARG A 285 10.14 -11.90 16.25
N ASN A 286 11.21 -11.35 15.68
CA ASN A 286 11.45 -9.91 15.58
C ASN A 286 11.16 -9.37 14.17
N ALA A 287 10.41 -10.10 13.35
CA ALA A 287 10.19 -9.77 11.94
C ALA A 287 9.73 -8.33 11.71
N GLN A 288 8.78 -7.84 12.53
CA GLN A 288 8.19 -6.50 12.38
C GLN A 288 9.17 -5.36 12.71
N SER A 289 10.29 -5.62 13.39
CA SER A 289 11.37 -4.64 13.57
C SER A 289 12.56 -4.87 12.63
N GLU A 290 12.89 -6.13 12.33
CA GLU A 290 14.04 -6.48 11.50
C GLU A 290 13.82 -6.16 10.03
N ILE A 291 12.58 -6.18 9.55
CA ILE A 291 12.26 -5.96 8.14
C ILE A 291 12.77 -4.60 7.64
N TYR A 292 12.67 -3.55 8.45
CA TYR A 292 13.15 -2.20 8.13
C TYR A 292 14.68 -2.08 8.01
N GLN A 293 15.44 -3.08 8.48
CA GLN A 293 16.90 -3.11 8.38
C GLN A 293 17.39 -4.04 7.25
N ARG A 294 16.47 -4.79 6.62
CA ARG A 294 16.79 -5.85 5.65
C ARG A 294 16.10 -5.65 4.30
N SER A 295 15.55 -4.47 4.06
CA SER A 295 14.93 -4.07 2.81
C SER A 295 15.92 -4.20 1.64
N SER A 296 15.47 -4.79 0.52
CA SER A 296 16.33 -5.01 -0.65
C SER A 296 15.52 -5.21 -1.93
N VAL A 297 15.82 -4.39 -2.94
CA VAL A 297 15.29 -4.53 -4.30
C VAL A 297 15.84 -5.80 -4.96
N ASP A 298 17.09 -6.17 -4.69
CA ASP A 298 17.70 -7.40 -5.24
C ASP A 298 16.97 -8.66 -4.75
N LEU A 299 16.63 -8.71 -3.46
CA LEU A 299 15.82 -9.81 -2.91
C LEU A 299 14.40 -9.79 -3.48
N ALA A 300 13.80 -8.60 -3.59
CA ALA A 300 12.46 -8.45 -4.17
C ALA A 300 12.39 -8.92 -5.62
N LEU A 301 13.37 -8.52 -6.46
CA LEU A 301 13.50 -8.97 -7.84
C LEU A 301 13.68 -10.49 -7.92
N ARG A 302 14.53 -11.07 -7.06
CA ARG A 302 14.72 -12.53 -6.99
C ARG A 302 13.42 -13.25 -6.66
N ASN A 303 12.61 -12.71 -5.75
CA ASN A 303 11.32 -13.30 -5.39
C ASN A 303 10.26 -13.10 -6.47
N ALA A 304 10.22 -11.94 -7.13
CA ALA A 304 9.35 -11.69 -8.28
C ALA A 304 9.68 -12.65 -9.45
N PHE A 305 10.97 -12.87 -9.71
CA PHE A 305 11.45 -13.86 -10.68
C PHE A 305 10.95 -15.27 -10.33
N ARG A 306 11.13 -15.72 -9.08
CA ARG A 306 10.69 -17.05 -8.63
C ARG A 306 9.18 -17.22 -8.76
N ALA A 307 8.41 -16.20 -8.38
CA ALA A 307 6.95 -16.18 -8.54
C ALA A 307 6.55 -16.30 -10.01
N THR A 308 7.16 -15.50 -10.89
CA THR A 308 6.88 -15.49 -12.33
C THR A 308 7.22 -16.81 -13.00
N ARG A 309 8.39 -17.36 -12.68
CA ARG A 309 8.81 -18.67 -13.19
C ARG A 309 7.83 -19.76 -12.77
N LYS A 310 7.49 -19.83 -11.48
CA LYS A 310 6.50 -20.79 -10.95
C LYS A 310 5.17 -20.65 -11.68
N PHE A 311 4.66 -19.42 -11.81
CA PHE A 311 3.40 -19.12 -12.48
C PHE A 311 3.39 -19.59 -13.94
N LEU A 312 4.42 -19.29 -14.72
CA LEU A 312 4.52 -19.72 -16.12
C LEU A 312 4.61 -21.24 -16.25
N MET A 313 5.38 -21.90 -15.39
CA MET A 313 5.51 -23.36 -15.41
C MET A 313 4.21 -24.06 -15.00
N GLU A 314 3.53 -23.57 -13.96
CA GLU A 314 2.34 -24.23 -13.42
C GLU A 314 1.08 -23.91 -14.25
N CYS A 315 0.86 -22.63 -14.60
CA CYS A 315 -0.36 -22.19 -15.29
C CYS A 315 -0.30 -22.40 -16.81
N TYR A 316 0.90 -22.31 -17.41
CA TYR A 316 1.08 -22.38 -18.86
C TYR A 316 1.87 -23.62 -19.31
N ARG A 317 2.28 -24.48 -18.38
CA ARG A 317 2.97 -25.75 -18.64
C ARG A 317 4.27 -25.59 -19.43
N LEU A 318 4.94 -24.45 -19.25
CA LEU A 318 6.29 -24.24 -19.79
C LEU A 318 7.31 -25.03 -18.97
N SER A 319 8.35 -25.54 -19.62
CA SER A 319 9.56 -25.97 -18.93
C SER A 319 10.25 -24.79 -18.25
N GLU A 320 11.18 -25.08 -17.33
CA GLU A 320 11.97 -24.01 -16.69
C GLU A 320 12.75 -23.22 -17.74
N ASP A 321 13.39 -23.87 -18.71
CA ASP A 321 14.17 -23.20 -19.76
C ASP A 321 13.31 -22.29 -20.65
N GLU A 322 12.11 -22.74 -21.04
CA GLU A 322 11.15 -21.91 -21.78
C GLU A 322 10.67 -20.72 -20.96
N ALA A 323 10.39 -20.92 -19.66
CA ALA A 323 10.00 -19.85 -18.77
C ALA A 323 11.13 -18.81 -18.61
N LEU A 324 12.39 -19.24 -18.48
CA LEU A 324 13.55 -18.34 -18.40
C LEU A 324 13.71 -17.50 -19.67
N ALA A 325 13.56 -18.12 -20.84
CA ALA A 325 13.63 -17.43 -22.12
C ALA A 325 12.49 -16.40 -22.24
N LEU A 326 11.25 -16.78 -21.92
CA LEU A 326 10.10 -15.88 -21.97
C LEU A 326 10.23 -14.72 -20.96
N ILE A 327 10.65 -15.01 -19.73
CA ILE A 327 10.87 -13.98 -18.70
C ILE A 327 11.87 -12.93 -19.19
N SER A 328 12.98 -13.37 -19.78
CA SER A 328 14.04 -12.46 -20.22
C SER A 328 13.68 -11.62 -21.44
N LEU A 329 12.78 -12.12 -22.29
CA LEU A 329 12.45 -11.49 -23.58
C LEU A 329 11.11 -10.75 -23.59
N GLY A 330 10.19 -11.06 -22.69
CA GLY A 330 8.82 -10.56 -22.74
C GLY A 330 8.19 -10.21 -21.40
N VAL A 331 8.88 -10.38 -20.26
CA VAL A 331 8.37 -9.96 -18.95
C VAL A 331 9.09 -8.72 -18.49
N ASP A 332 8.32 -7.68 -18.15
CA ASP A 332 8.85 -6.44 -17.60
C ASP A 332 8.86 -6.52 -16.06
N PHE A 333 10.00 -6.23 -15.44
CA PHE A 333 10.10 -6.06 -13.99
C PHE A 333 10.19 -4.57 -13.64
N GLY A 334 9.37 -4.13 -12.70
CA GLY A 334 9.34 -2.76 -12.18
C GLY A 334 9.43 -2.74 -10.66
N VAL A 335 10.05 -1.69 -10.10
CA VAL A 335 10.03 -1.46 -8.65
C VAL A 335 8.63 -0.99 -8.27
N THR A 336 7.99 -1.67 -7.33
CA THR A 336 6.65 -1.28 -6.85
C THR A 336 6.77 -0.13 -5.86
N GLN A 337 7.54 -0.34 -4.80
CA GLN A 337 7.88 0.64 -3.77
C GLN A 337 9.22 0.31 -3.12
N VAL A 338 9.85 1.31 -2.51
CA VAL A 338 11.08 1.18 -1.71
C VAL A 338 10.99 1.92 -0.38
N VAL A 339 9.81 1.90 0.25
CA VAL A 339 9.53 2.73 1.43
C VAL A 339 8.88 2.00 2.61
N ASP A 340 8.40 0.76 2.41
CA ASP A 340 7.58 0.06 3.42
C ASP A 340 8.32 -1.04 4.20
N GLY A 341 9.64 -0.95 4.29
CA GLY A 341 10.48 -2.00 4.89
C GLY A 341 10.58 -3.27 4.02
N ASN A 342 9.46 -3.95 3.73
CA ASN A 342 9.47 -5.09 2.81
C ASN A 342 9.30 -4.61 1.36
N TRP A 343 10.39 -4.10 0.77
CA TRP A 343 10.36 -3.48 -0.56
C TRP A 343 9.84 -4.42 -1.66
N GLY A 344 9.18 -3.84 -2.67
CA GLY A 344 8.44 -4.57 -3.69
C GLY A 344 9.02 -4.43 -5.10
N VAL A 345 8.99 -5.52 -5.86
CA VAL A 345 9.19 -5.57 -7.31
C VAL A 345 8.02 -6.33 -7.93
N HIS A 346 7.43 -5.80 -8.99
CA HIS A 346 6.37 -6.47 -9.73
C HIS A 346 6.86 -6.95 -11.10
N ALA A 347 6.34 -8.10 -11.54
CA ALA A 347 6.58 -8.64 -12.87
C ALA A 347 5.28 -8.57 -13.68
N ILE A 348 5.35 -8.03 -14.90
CA ILE A 348 4.20 -7.86 -15.80
C ILE A 348 4.29 -8.88 -16.93
N VAL A 349 3.36 -9.83 -16.96
CA VAL A 349 3.23 -10.84 -18.01
C VAL A 349 2.00 -10.52 -18.84
N ARG A 350 2.19 -10.02 -20.07
CA ARG A 350 1.06 -9.68 -20.96
C ARG A 350 0.33 -10.93 -21.42
N LYS A 351 -0.99 -10.95 -21.26
CA LYS A 351 -1.87 -12.05 -21.68
C LYS A 351 -1.79 -12.31 -23.18
N SER A 352 -1.55 -11.28 -23.99
CA SER A 352 -1.42 -11.40 -25.45
C SER A 352 -0.23 -12.24 -25.92
N MET A 353 0.77 -12.48 -25.05
CA MET A 353 1.93 -13.32 -25.38
C MET A 353 1.70 -14.79 -25.02
N LEU A 354 0.67 -15.06 -24.21
CA LEU A 354 0.42 -16.38 -23.65
C LEU A 354 -0.68 -17.07 -24.48
N PRO A 355 -0.58 -18.38 -24.71
CA PRO A 355 -1.71 -19.15 -25.23
C PRO A 355 -2.87 -19.12 -24.21
N GLU A 356 -4.07 -19.52 -24.62
CA GLU A 356 -5.13 -19.79 -23.65
C GLU A 356 -4.62 -20.74 -22.55
N ALA A 357 -4.86 -20.40 -21.29
CA ALA A 357 -4.41 -21.21 -20.16
C ALA A 357 -5.01 -22.61 -20.28
N LYS A 358 -4.17 -23.65 -20.23
CA LYS A 358 -4.63 -25.04 -20.38
C LYS A 358 -5.39 -25.45 -19.11
N ALA A 359 -6.64 -25.85 -19.28
CA ALA A 359 -7.53 -26.32 -18.21
C ALA A 359 -7.00 -27.56 -17.49
#